data_AF-A0A4R4N546-F1
#
_entry.id   AF-A0A4R4N546-F1
#
_cell.length_a   1.000
_cell.length_b   1.000
_cell.length_c   1.000
_cell.angle_alpha   90.00
_cell.angle_beta   90.00
_cell.angle_gamma   90.00
#
_symmetry.space_group_name_H-M   'P 1'
#
loop_
_entity.id
_entity.type
_entity.pdbx_description
1 polymer ?
#
loop_
_entity_poly.entity_id
_entity_poly.type
_entity_poly.pdbx_seq_one_letter_code
_entity_poly.pdbx_strand_id
1 'polypeptide(L)'
;MVLALIIKTFVVQAFYIPSESMENTLLTNDRVLVNKLVYHTRDIERGDVVVFSGVDSWDGEFQMEEPSNPVAAFFRWVGTAFGVIPGEKDYIKRVIGVGGDHVKCCDSKGRITVNGTPIDEESYLYPGNVPSDKFFDVTVPPDRLWVMGDHRSVSLDSRAHTGDAGGGSIPVSQVIGRAFVIVWPFDRASSIDIPDTFAQPALQALGGSVPLVAGFGLAVPLVLVRRRLRRKR
;
A
#
# COMPACT_ATOMS: atom_id res chain seq x y z
N MET A 1 2.16 -27.12 20.77
CA MET A 1 0.92 -26.77 20.05
C MET A 1 0.38 -25.38 20.39
N VAL A 2 0.29 -24.98 21.67
CA VAL A 2 -0.23 -23.66 22.06
C VAL A 2 0.59 -22.49 21.47
N LEU A 3 1.93 -22.57 21.48
CA LEU A 3 2.80 -21.55 20.88
C LEU A 3 2.62 -21.42 19.35
N ALA A 4 2.43 -22.54 18.64
CA ALA A 4 2.19 -22.53 17.19
C ALA A 4 0.80 -21.97 16.83
N LEU A 5 -0.19 -22.13 17.72
CA LEU A 5 -1.53 -21.54 17.61
C LEU A 5 -1.49 -20.02 17.85
N ILE A 6 -0.76 -19.58 18.88
CA ILE A 6 -0.53 -18.16 19.21
C ILE A 6 0.21 -17.47 18.06
N ILE A 7 1.31 -18.05 17.56
CA ILE A 7 2.06 -17.48 16.43
C ILE A 7 1.16 -17.41 15.18
N LYS A 8 0.34 -18.42 14.89
CA LYS A 8 -0.60 -18.38 13.75
C LYS A 8 -1.65 -17.27 13.86
N THR A 9 -2.16 -16.97 15.05
CA THR A 9 -3.14 -15.89 15.25
C THR A 9 -2.55 -14.49 15.13
N PHE A 10 -1.24 -14.31 15.32
CA PHE A 10 -0.59 -13.00 15.24
C PHE A 10 0.07 -12.69 13.88
N VAL A 11 0.23 -13.66 12.99
CA VAL A 11 0.87 -13.47 11.67
C VAL A 11 -0.15 -13.18 10.58
N VAL A 12 -1.30 -13.87 10.62
CA VAL A 12 -2.34 -13.79 9.60
C VAL A 12 -3.69 -13.55 10.25
N GLN A 13 -4.40 -12.51 9.80
CA GLN A 13 -5.76 -12.17 10.26
C GLN A 13 -6.75 -12.30 9.11
N ALA A 14 -7.94 -12.82 9.39
CA ALA A 14 -9.04 -12.82 8.42
C ALA A 14 -9.82 -11.50 8.48
N PHE A 15 -10.20 -10.97 7.32
CA PHE A 15 -11.04 -9.77 7.18
C PHE A 15 -12.23 -10.09 6.29
N TYR A 16 -13.41 -9.59 6.68
CA TYR A 16 -14.64 -9.63 5.90
C TYR A 16 -14.75 -8.37 5.03
N ILE A 17 -15.20 -8.51 3.79
CA ILE A 17 -15.39 -7.41 2.83
C ILE A 17 -16.86 -6.96 2.82
N PRO A 18 -17.20 -5.80 3.41
CA PRO A 18 -18.58 -5.33 3.52
C PRO A 18 -19.03 -4.42 2.37
N SER A 19 -18.12 -3.98 1.49
CA SER A 19 -18.38 -2.91 0.52
C SER A 19 -17.85 -3.22 -0.88
N GLU A 20 -18.41 -2.49 -1.84
CA GLU A 20 -18.16 -2.69 -3.28
C GLU A 20 -16.91 -1.97 -3.80
N SER A 21 -16.22 -1.20 -2.96
CA SER A 21 -15.15 -0.28 -3.40
C SER A 21 -13.92 -0.94 -4.03
N MET A 22 -13.78 -2.25 -3.83
CA MET A 22 -12.71 -3.08 -4.39
C MET A 22 -13.24 -4.12 -5.39
N GLU A 23 -14.49 -4.00 -5.86
CA GLU A 23 -15.07 -4.94 -6.82
C GLU A 23 -14.22 -5.10 -8.08
N ASN A 24 -14.41 -6.26 -8.74
CA ASN A 24 -13.50 -6.90 -9.70
C ASN A 24 -12.31 -7.62 -9.05
N THR A 25 -11.73 -7.07 -7.98
CA THR A 25 -10.70 -7.76 -7.18
C THR A 25 -11.30 -8.47 -5.97
N LEU A 26 -12.09 -7.75 -5.17
CA LEU A 26 -12.75 -8.24 -3.95
C LEU A 26 -14.24 -7.91 -4.02
N LEU A 27 -15.10 -8.91 -3.90
CA LEU A 27 -16.55 -8.68 -3.89
C LEU A 27 -17.08 -8.65 -2.45
N THR A 28 -18.24 -8.02 -2.30
CA THR A 28 -18.99 -8.05 -1.05
C THR A 28 -19.21 -9.50 -0.60
N ASN A 29 -19.01 -9.75 0.70
CA ASN A 29 -19.04 -11.04 1.38
C ASN A 29 -17.77 -11.90 1.30
N ASP A 30 -16.71 -11.44 0.61
CA ASP A 30 -15.43 -12.13 0.64
C ASP A 30 -14.82 -12.16 2.04
N ARG A 31 -14.05 -13.21 2.31
CA ARG A 31 -13.11 -13.25 3.43
C ARG A 31 -11.70 -13.37 2.89
N VAL A 32 -10.87 -12.40 3.25
CA VAL A 32 -9.47 -12.34 2.84
C VAL A 32 -8.55 -12.61 4.02
N LEU A 33 -7.40 -13.21 3.76
CA LEU A 33 -6.32 -13.28 4.75
C LEU A 33 -5.33 -12.13 4.53
N VAL A 34 -4.95 -11.51 5.64
CA VAL A 34 -4.05 -10.37 5.70
C VAL A 34 -2.78 -10.78 6.43
N ASN A 35 -1.64 -10.61 5.77
CA ASN A 35 -0.31 -10.85 6.35
C ASN A 35 0.19 -9.57 7.02
N LYS A 36 0.32 -9.61 8.35
CA LYS A 36 0.79 -8.47 9.15
C LYS A 36 2.32 -8.36 9.18
N LEU A 37 3.03 -9.46 8.97
CA LEU A 37 4.49 -9.50 9.11
C LEU A 37 5.24 -9.21 7.81
N VAL A 38 4.56 -9.24 6.66
CA VAL A 38 5.22 -9.04 5.36
C VAL A 38 6.01 -7.74 5.33
N TYR A 39 5.48 -6.68 5.95
CA TYR A 39 6.09 -5.36 5.97
C TYR A 39 7.22 -5.17 7.01
N HIS A 40 7.54 -6.21 7.78
CA HIS A 40 8.80 -6.26 8.54
C HIS A 40 9.95 -6.85 7.73
N THR A 41 9.66 -7.47 6.59
CA THR A 41 10.64 -8.17 5.75
C THR A 41 10.84 -7.52 4.38
N ARG A 42 9.88 -6.71 3.93
CA ARG A 42 9.96 -5.89 2.71
C ARG A 42 9.19 -4.59 2.90
N ASP A 43 9.45 -3.61 2.06
CA ASP A 43 8.66 -2.38 2.03
C ASP A 43 7.29 -2.59 1.39
N ILE A 44 6.38 -1.64 1.61
CA ILE A 44 5.09 -1.57 0.90
C ILE A 44 5.37 -1.15 -0.54
N GLU A 45 4.81 -1.88 -1.49
CA GLU A 45 5.05 -1.64 -2.91
C GLU A 45 3.77 -1.22 -3.62
N ARG A 46 3.91 -0.58 -4.79
CA ARG A 46 2.76 -0.24 -5.64
C ARG A 46 2.05 -1.52 -6.09
N GLY A 47 0.74 -1.44 -6.16
CA GLY A 47 -0.15 -2.55 -6.49
C GLY A 47 -0.47 -3.48 -5.33
N ASP A 48 0.19 -3.36 -4.17
CA ASP A 48 -0.24 -4.06 -2.95
C ASP A 48 -1.69 -3.68 -2.60
N VAL A 49 -2.48 -4.68 -2.17
CA VAL A 49 -3.78 -4.44 -1.54
C VAL A 49 -3.58 -4.46 -0.03
N VAL A 50 -3.76 -3.30 0.60
CA VAL A 50 -3.46 -3.09 2.02
C VAL A 50 -4.73 -2.89 2.81
N VAL A 51 -4.75 -3.44 4.03
CA VAL A 51 -5.71 -3.08 5.06
C VAL A 51 -5.06 -2.06 5.98
N PHE A 52 -5.75 -0.96 6.28
CA PHE A 52 -5.24 0.11 7.13
C PHE A 52 -6.36 0.72 7.99
N SER A 53 -5.95 1.30 9.12
CA SER A 53 -6.86 2.02 10.01
C SER A 53 -7.13 3.42 9.47
N GLY A 54 -8.41 3.81 9.43
CA GLY A 54 -8.85 5.16 9.10
C GLY A 54 -8.59 6.18 10.19
N VAL A 55 -8.33 5.74 11.43
CA VAL A 55 -7.98 6.64 12.54
C VAL A 55 -6.70 7.38 12.16
N ASP A 56 -6.76 8.72 12.17
CA ASP A 56 -5.67 9.61 11.78
C ASP A 56 -5.19 9.48 10.31
N SER A 57 -5.87 8.67 9.49
CA SER A 57 -5.58 8.51 8.06
C SER A 57 -6.42 9.45 7.20
N TRP A 58 -7.72 9.55 7.51
CA TRP A 58 -8.69 10.43 6.86
C TRP A 58 -9.61 11.01 7.93
N ASP A 59 -9.86 12.31 7.86
CA ASP A 59 -10.62 13.00 8.90
C ASP A 59 -12.12 12.69 8.72
N GLY A 60 -12.66 11.82 9.59
CA GLY A 60 -14.07 11.94 10.01
C GLY A 60 -15.15 11.00 9.46
N GLU A 61 -14.86 9.78 8.98
CA GLU A 61 -15.94 9.00 8.33
C GLU A 61 -16.74 7.99 9.17
N PHE A 62 -16.31 7.52 10.35
CA PHE A 62 -17.17 6.68 11.20
C PHE A 62 -16.94 6.88 12.70
N GLN A 63 -17.81 7.66 13.35
CA GLN A 63 -17.99 7.57 14.81
C GLN A 63 -19.22 6.72 15.08
N MET A 64 -19.05 5.40 15.20
CA MET A 64 -20.05 4.57 15.88
C MET A 64 -19.73 4.56 17.37
N GLU A 65 -20.76 4.71 18.21
CA GLU A 65 -20.64 4.85 19.67
C GLU A 65 -19.89 3.66 20.29
N GLU A 66 -18.88 3.95 21.12
CA GLU A 66 -18.21 2.90 21.88
C GLU A 66 -19.20 2.16 22.80
N PRO A 67 -19.09 0.82 22.92
CA PRO A 67 -19.99 0.07 23.77
C PRO A 67 -19.91 0.56 25.22
N SER A 68 -21.03 1.06 25.74
CA SER A 68 -21.13 1.64 27.09
C SER A 68 -20.94 0.64 28.23
N ASN A 69 -20.83 -0.67 27.92
CA ASN A 69 -20.64 -1.71 28.91
C ASN A 69 -19.37 -2.56 28.65
N PRO A 70 -18.64 -2.96 29.71
CA PRO A 70 -17.36 -3.65 29.60
C PRO A 70 -17.47 -5.08 29.05
N VAL A 71 -18.64 -5.72 29.15
CA VAL A 71 -18.86 -7.08 28.64
C VAL A 71 -18.98 -7.06 27.11
N ALA A 72 -19.71 -6.10 26.56
CA ALA A 72 -19.83 -5.88 25.12
C ALA A 72 -18.49 -5.45 24.51
N ALA A 73 -17.72 -4.59 25.22
CA ALA A 73 -16.37 -4.24 24.80
C ALA A 73 -15.45 -5.47 24.73
N PHE A 74 -15.54 -6.38 25.71
CA PHE A 74 -14.79 -7.64 25.70
C PHE A 74 -15.20 -8.55 24.52
N PHE A 75 -16.49 -8.76 24.28
CA PHE A 75 -16.95 -9.59 23.15
C PHE A 75 -16.62 -8.99 21.79
N ARG A 76 -16.68 -7.66 21.66
CA ARG A 76 -16.22 -6.95 20.46
C ARG A 76 -14.72 -7.13 20.26
N TRP A 77 -13.92 -6.93 21.31
CA TRP A 77 -12.46 -7.14 21.26
C TRP A 77 -12.12 -8.57 20.82
N VAL A 78 -12.79 -9.58 21.38
CA VAL A 78 -12.67 -10.98 20.93
C VAL A 78 -13.05 -11.10 19.46
N GLY A 79 -14.21 -10.59 19.05
CA GLY A 79 -14.68 -10.66 17.66
C GLY A 79 -13.72 -10.02 16.67
N THR A 80 -13.15 -8.86 17.00
CA THR A 80 -12.15 -8.17 16.17
C THR A 80 -10.81 -8.90 16.16
N ALA A 81 -10.34 -9.41 17.31
CA ALA A 81 -9.11 -10.19 17.40
C ALA A 81 -9.17 -11.49 16.56
N PHE A 82 -10.36 -12.10 16.46
CA PHE A 82 -10.59 -13.27 15.62
C PHE A 82 -11.07 -12.94 14.20
N GLY A 83 -11.12 -11.66 13.80
CA GLY A 83 -11.51 -11.24 12.45
C GLY A 83 -12.97 -11.52 12.08
N VAL A 84 -13.81 -11.78 13.08
CA VAL A 84 -15.25 -12.05 12.91
C VAL A 84 -16.04 -10.74 12.85
N ILE A 85 -15.47 -9.66 13.38
CA ILE A 85 -16.02 -8.30 13.35
C ILE A 85 -14.92 -7.39 12.77
N PRO A 86 -15.14 -6.68 11.66
CA PRO A 86 -14.18 -5.68 11.16
C PRO A 86 -13.86 -4.67 12.26
N GLY A 87 -12.62 -4.16 12.32
CA GLY A 87 -12.39 -2.92 13.06
C GLY A 87 -13.30 -1.85 12.46
N GLU A 88 -13.99 -1.08 13.30
CA GLU A 88 -15.03 -0.11 12.88
C GLU A 88 -14.52 1.00 11.94
N LYS A 89 -13.21 1.04 11.68
CA LYS A 89 -12.53 2.03 10.84
C LYS A 89 -11.48 1.41 9.92
N ASP A 90 -11.52 0.10 9.68
CA ASP A 90 -10.52 -0.54 8.81
C ASP A 90 -10.97 -0.46 7.35
N TYR A 91 -10.06 0.02 6.50
CA TYR A 91 -10.26 0.13 5.05
C TYR A 91 -9.35 -0.84 4.31
N ILE A 92 -9.77 -1.26 3.13
CA ILE A 92 -8.96 -2.06 2.21
C ILE A 92 -8.93 -1.38 0.85
N LYS A 93 -7.73 -1.06 0.35
CA LYS A 93 -7.51 -0.34 -0.90
C LYS A 93 -6.21 -0.82 -1.58
N ARG A 94 -6.05 -0.51 -2.86
CA ARG A 94 -4.81 -0.74 -3.60
C ARG A 94 -3.88 0.45 -3.47
N VAL A 95 -2.60 0.19 -3.20
CA VAL A 95 -1.54 1.20 -3.23
C VAL A 95 -1.25 1.55 -4.68
N ILE A 96 -1.46 2.80 -5.06
CA ILE A 96 -1.12 3.30 -6.41
C ILE A 96 0.23 4.03 -6.37
N GLY A 97 0.53 4.74 -5.28
CA GLY A 97 1.80 5.43 -5.08
C GLY A 97 2.34 5.26 -3.67
N VAL A 98 3.66 5.23 -3.55
CA VAL A 98 4.42 5.20 -2.29
C VAL A 98 5.15 6.52 -2.09
N GLY A 99 5.71 6.75 -0.90
CA GLY A 99 6.40 8.00 -0.58
C GLY A 99 7.43 8.42 -1.64
N GLY A 100 7.33 9.69 -2.06
CA GLY A 100 8.14 10.27 -3.14
C GLY A 100 7.50 10.19 -4.53
N ASP A 101 6.47 9.37 -4.73
CA ASP A 101 5.82 9.25 -6.03
C ASP A 101 5.04 10.49 -6.42
N HIS A 102 5.14 10.84 -7.69
CA HIS A 102 4.28 11.79 -8.36
C HIS A 102 3.11 11.05 -9.05
N VAL A 103 1.95 11.01 -8.40
CA VAL A 103 0.75 10.36 -8.92
C VAL A 103 -0.19 11.41 -9.50
N LYS A 104 -0.59 11.21 -10.75
CA LYS A 104 -1.41 12.17 -11.49
C LYS A 104 -2.51 11.48 -12.26
N CYS A 105 -3.73 12.02 -12.13
CA CYS A 105 -4.78 11.82 -13.11
C CYS A 105 -5.02 13.12 -13.89
N CYS A 106 -5.00 13.09 -15.23
CA CYS A 106 -4.72 11.96 -16.10
C CYS A 106 -3.89 12.38 -17.31
N ASP A 107 -3.24 11.41 -17.97
CA ASP A 107 -2.57 11.64 -19.26
C ASP A 107 -3.59 11.95 -20.38
N SER A 108 -3.11 12.24 -21.59
CA SER A 108 -3.98 12.55 -22.73
C SER A 108 -4.91 11.41 -23.16
N LYS A 109 -4.71 10.19 -22.65
CA LYS A 109 -5.55 9.02 -22.87
C LYS A 109 -6.44 8.70 -21.66
N GLY A 110 -6.47 9.56 -20.64
CA GLY A 110 -7.28 9.36 -19.44
C GLY A 110 -6.69 8.35 -18.44
N ARG A 111 -5.40 8.00 -18.55
CA ARG A 111 -4.75 7.05 -17.64
C ARG A 111 -4.09 7.77 -16.46
N ILE A 112 -4.06 7.09 -15.31
CA ILE A 112 -3.22 7.50 -14.19
C ILE A 112 -1.75 7.32 -14.57
N THR A 113 -0.93 8.29 -14.18
CA THR A 113 0.53 8.19 -14.29
C THR A 113 1.17 8.20 -12.92
N VAL A 114 2.20 7.38 -12.73
CA VAL A 114 3.07 7.38 -11.57
C VAL A 114 4.48 7.73 -12.06
N ASN A 115 5.03 8.83 -11.56
CA ASN A 115 6.32 9.38 -11.99
C ASN A 115 6.39 9.60 -13.52
N GLY A 116 5.28 10.05 -14.11
CA GLY A 116 5.13 10.25 -15.56
C GLY A 116 4.95 8.96 -16.37
N THR A 117 5.08 7.78 -15.76
CA THR A 117 4.83 6.50 -16.41
C THR A 117 3.35 6.15 -16.29
N PRO A 118 2.62 5.95 -17.40
CA PRO A 118 1.22 5.53 -17.35
C PRO A 118 1.10 4.10 -16.83
N ILE A 119 0.13 3.88 -15.93
CA ILE A 119 -0.24 2.53 -15.50
C ILE A 119 -1.44 2.03 -16.30
N ASP A 120 -1.39 0.75 -16.68
CA ASP A 120 -2.51 0.04 -17.30
C ASP A 120 -3.32 -0.68 -16.22
N GLU A 121 -4.56 -0.21 -16.05
CA GLU A 121 -5.42 -0.65 -14.94
C GLU A 121 -6.46 -1.67 -15.39
N GLU A 122 -6.53 -2.03 -16.68
CA GLU A 122 -7.58 -2.89 -17.25
C GLU A 122 -7.70 -4.25 -16.53
N SER A 123 -6.59 -4.77 -16.01
CA SER A 123 -6.55 -6.07 -15.32
C SER A 123 -7.25 -6.10 -13.95
N TYR A 124 -7.45 -4.95 -13.30
CA TYR A 124 -8.04 -4.89 -11.95
C TYR A 124 -9.15 -3.86 -11.80
N LEU A 125 -9.25 -2.87 -12.70
CA LEU A 125 -10.29 -1.85 -12.64
C LEU A 125 -11.67 -2.48 -12.82
N TYR A 126 -12.67 -1.98 -12.09
CA TYR A 126 -14.05 -2.42 -12.29
C TYR A 126 -14.50 -2.20 -13.74
N PRO A 127 -15.14 -3.18 -14.40
CA PRO A 127 -15.53 -3.07 -15.80
C PRO A 127 -16.34 -1.79 -16.09
N GLY A 128 -15.90 -1.03 -17.09
CA GLY A 128 -16.56 0.21 -17.51
C GLY A 128 -16.22 1.45 -16.67
N ASN A 129 -15.40 1.34 -15.62
CA ASN A 129 -14.85 2.51 -14.95
C ASN A 129 -13.76 3.19 -15.77
N VAL A 130 -13.67 4.51 -15.63
CA VAL A 130 -12.46 5.26 -16.01
C VAL A 130 -11.46 5.24 -14.84
N PRO A 131 -10.14 5.38 -15.10
CA PRO A 131 -9.12 5.45 -14.07
C PRO A 131 -9.41 6.45 -12.94
N SER A 132 -9.95 7.61 -13.27
CA SER A 132 -10.52 8.52 -12.27
C SER A 132 -11.45 9.53 -12.95
N ASP A 133 -12.52 9.88 -12.26
CA ASP A 133 -13.46 10.97 -12.58
C ASP A 133 -13.02 12.32 -12.01
N LYS A 134 -12.05 12.31 -11.09
CA LYS A 134 -11.44 13.49 -10.47
C LYS A 134 -10.02 13.70 -11.01
N PHE A 135 -9.69 14.96 -11.30
CA PHE A 135 -8.32 15.38 -11.57
C PHE A 135 -7.55 15.58 -10.27
N PHE A 136 -6.32 15.08 -10.24
CA PHE A 136 -5.40 15.27 -9.12
C PHE A 136 -3.96 15.22 -9.62
N ASP A 137 -3.09 15.96 -8.95
CA ASP A 137 -1.66 16.03 -9.23
C ASP A 137 -0.94 16.11 -7.88
N VAL A 138 -0.44 14.98 -7.39
CA VAL A 138 0.03 14.80 -6.01
C VAL A 138 1.42 14.21 -6.00
N THR A 139 2.29 14.77 -5.16
CA THR A 139 3.52 14.10 -4.72
C THR A 139 3.26 13.48 -3.36
N VAL A 140 3.34 12.15 -3.28
CA VAL A 140 3.09 11.40 -2.05
C VAL A 140 4.18 11.75 -1.02
N PRO A 141 3.82 12.27 0.17
CA PRO A 141 4.81 12.57 1.19
C PRO A 141 5.61 11.34 1.61
N PRO A 142 6.84 11.50 2.13
CA PRO A 142 7.57 10.41 2.77
C PRO A 142 6.72 9.73 3.84
N ASP A 143 6.90 8.41 3.99
CA ASP A 143 6.17 7.57 4.95
C ASP A 143 4.64 7.56 4.79
N ARG A 144 4.14 7.88 3.59
CA ARG A 144 2.72 7.83 3.23
C ARG A 144 2.45 7.08 1.94
N LEU A 145 1.20 6.72 1.74
CA LEU A 145 0.71 5.95 0.60
C LEU A 145 -0.47 6.66 -0.05
N TRP A 146 -0.48 6.71 -1.39
CA TRP A 146 -1.65 7.07 -2.17
C TRP A 146 -2.42 5.81 -2.53
N VAL A 147 -3.63 5.67 -2.01
CA VAL A 147 -4.43 4.43 -2.13
C VAL A 147 -5.75 4.68 -2.83
N MET A 148 -6.16 3.75 -3.67
CA MET A 148 -7.38 3.85 -4.47
C MET A 148 -8.15 2.52 -4.47
N GLY A 149 -9.47 2.60 -4.56
CA GLY A 149 -10.31 1.42 -4.76
C GLY A 149 -10.31 0.98 -6.22
N ASP A 150 -10.48 -0.31 -6.46
CA ASP A 150 -10.54 -0.86 -7.82
C ASP A 150 -11.89 -0.56 -8.52
N HIS A 151 -12.96 -0.36 -7.73
CA HIS A 151 -14.24 0.18 -8.20
C HIS A 151 -14.25 1.71 -8.03
N ARG A 152 -13.58 2.41 -8.95
CA ARG A 152 -13.30 3.86 -8.89
C ARG A 152 -14.52 4.74 -8.68
N SER A 153 -15.65 4.42 -9.31
CA SER A 153 -16.87 5.24 -9.28
C SER A 153 -17.58 5.27 -7.93
N VAL A 154 -17.34 4.27 -7.08
CA VAL A 154 -17.99 4.15 -5.75
C VAL A 154 -17.00 4.12 -4.59
N SER A 155 -15.70 4.21 -4.89
CA SER A 155 -14.65 4.21 -3.86
C SER A 155 -14.39 5.62 -3.32
N LEU A 156 -14.70 5.80 -2.04
CA LEU A 156 -14.12 6.86 -1.23
C LEU A 156 -12.70 6.43 -0.83
N ASP A 157 -11.71 7.10 -1.41
CA ASP A 157 -10.29 6.80 -1.27
C ASP A 157 -9.46 8.09 -1.32
N SER A 158 -8.14 8.03 -1.49
CA SER A 158 -7.27 9.21 -1.42
C SER A 158 -7.73 10.39 -2.29
N ARG A 159 -8.42 10.13 -3.41
CA ARG A 159 -9.00 11.16 -4.30
C ARG A 159 -10.12 11.98 -3.67
N ALA A 160 -10.82 11.43 -2.68
CA ALA A 160 -11.87 12.13 -1.93
C ALA A 160 -11.32 12.94 -0.75
N HIS A 161 -10.12 12.59 -0.27
CA HIS A 161 -9.52 13.13 0.95
C HIS A 161 -8.39 14.13 0.71
N THR A 162 -8.29 14.73 -0.48
CA THR A 162 -7.20 15.67 -0.81
C THR A 162 -7.14 16.92 0.08
N GLY A 163 -8.21 17.23 0.80
CA GLY A 163 -8.27 18.30 1.81
C GLY A 163 -7.74 17.93 3.19
N ASP A 164 -7.57 16.63 3.47
CA ASP A 164 -7.17 16.11 4.79
C ASP A 164 -5.65 16.21 4.99
N ALA A 165 -5.19 16.01 6.23
CA ALA A 165 -3.76 16.02 6.55
C ALA A 165 -2.99 15.00 5.68
N GLY A 166 -1.98 15.48 4.95
CA GLY A 166 -1.22 14.67 3.99
C GLY A 166 -1.80 14.60 2.58
N GLY A 167 -2.78 15.46 2.28
CA GLY A 167 -3.31 15.64 0.93
C GLY A 167 -4.00 14.40 0.39
N GLY A 168 -4.66 13.62 1.26
CA GLY A 168 -5.40 12.39 0.91
C GLY A 168 -4.59 11.09 1.00
N SER A 169 -3.26 11.18 1.13
CA SER A 169 -2.42 10.00 1.39
C SER A 169 -2.61 9.48 2.82
N ILE A 170 -2.33 8.21 3.09
CA ILE A 170 -2.43 7.61 4.43
C ILE A 170 -1.04 7.28 4.99
N PRO A 171 -0.81 7.34 6.31
CA PRO A 171 0.49 7.00 6.91
C PRO A 171 0.80 5.51 6.75
N VAL A 172 2.05 5.16 6.44
CA VAL A 172 2.51 3.76 6.44
C VAL A 172 2.29 3.11 7.80
N SER A 173 2.40 3.87 8.90
CA SER A 173 2.16 3.39 10.26
C SER A 173 0.73 2.96 10.55
N GLN A 174 -0.25 3.37 9.73
CA GLN A 174 -1.65 2.95 9.87
C GLN A 174 -1.95 1.65 9.12
N VAL A 175 -1.00 1.13 8.33
CA VAL A 175 -1.16 -0.13 7.60
C VAL A 175 -1.13 -1.31 8.58
N ILE A 176 -2.20 -2.08 8.57
CA ILE A 176 -2.37 -3.29 9.37
C ILE A 176 -1.67 -4.48 8.70
N GLY A 177 -1.74 -4.58 7.37
CA GLY A 177 -1.06 -5.62 6.61
C GLY A 177 -1.53 -5.75 5.16
N ARG A 178 -0.97 -6.72 4.44
CA ARG A 178 -1.29 -7.01 3.04
C ARG A 178 -2.36 -8.08 2.91
N ALA A 179 -3.45 -7.79 2.22
CA ALA A 179 -4.38 -8.81 1.75
C ALA A 179 -3.73 -9.61 0.61
N PHE A 180 -3.69 -10.94 0.72
CA PHE A 180 -2.95 -11.78 -0.24
C PHE A 180 -3.73 -12.97 -0.79
N VAL A 181 -4.87 -13.32 -0.21
CA VAL A 181 -5.69 -14.46 -0.65
C VAL A 181 -7.13 -14.27 -0.21
N ILE A 182 -8.07 -14.62 -1.09
CA ILE A 182 -9.49 -14.83 -0.79
C ILE A 182 -9.65 -16.29 -0.36
N VAL A 183 -10.25 -16.53 0.81
CA VAL A 183 -10.44 -17.88 1.37
C VAL A 183 -11.90 -18.29 1.48
N TRP A 184 -12.82 -17.35 1.30
CA TRP A 184 -14.26 -17.60 1.28
C TRP A 184 -14.95 -16.53 0.42
N PRO A 185 -16.00 -16.87 -0.35
CA PRO A 185 -16.54 -18.22 -0.53
C PRO A 185 -15.59 -19.14 -1.31
N PHE A 186 -15.68 -20.46 -1.11
CA PHE A 186 -14.63 -21.40 -1.60
C PHE A 186 -14.55 -21.48 -3.13
N ASP A 187 -15.64 -21.22 -3.83
CA ASP A 187 -15.71 -21.09 -5.29
C ASP A 187 -14.97 -19.86 -5.82
N ARG A 188 -14.64 -18.90 -4.95
CA ARG A 188 -13.86 -17.69 -5.25
C ARG A 188 -12.47 -17.68 -4.59
N ALA A 189 -12.02 -18.81 -4.05
CA ALA A 189 -10.71 -18.86 -3.42
C ALA A 189 -9.58 -18.62 -4.45
N SER A 190 -8.84 -17.52 -4.31
CA SER A 190 -7.77 -17.12 -5.23
C SER A 190 -6.70 -16.28 -4.53
N SER A 191 -5.50 -16.21 -5.10
CA SER A 191 -4.48 -15.24 -4.70
C SER A 191 -4.89 -13.82 -5.06
N ILE A 192 -4.39 -12.85 -4.29
CA ILE A 192 -4.47 -11.42 -4.61
C ILE A 192 -3.06 -11.00 -5.03
N ASP A 193 -2.83 -11.07 -6.33
CA ASP A 193 -1.53 -10.78 -6.94
C ASP A 193 -1.38 -9.29 -7.26
N ILE A 194 -0.12 -8.85 -7.41
CA ILE A 194 0.20 -7.49 -7.83
C ILE A 194 0.06 -7.44 -9.36
N PRO A 195 -0.76 -6.53 -9.92
CA PRO A 195 -0.90 -6.40 -11.36
C PRO A 195 0.42 -6.05 -12.06
N ASP A 196 0.66 -6.63 -13.23
CA ASP A 196 1.92 -6.50 -13.99
C ASP A 196 2.28 -5.06 -14.33
N THR A 197 1.29 -4.15 -14.42
CA THR A 197 1.54 -2.72 -14.64
C THR A 197 2.47 -2.11 -13.58
N PHE A 198 2.49 -2.64 -12.36
CA PHE A 198 3.35 -2.14 -11.29
C PHE A 198 4.77 -2.71 -11.33
N ALA A 199 5.00 -3.77 -12.10
CA ALA A 199 6.32 -4.37 -12.33
C ALA A 199 7.10 -3.68 -13.47
N GLN A 200 6.53 -2.66 -14.10
CA GLN A 200 7.18 -1.93 -15.19
C GLN A 200 8.55 -1.37 -14.76
N PRO A 201 9.63 -1.61 -15.53
CA PRO A 201 10.96 -1.09 -15.20
C PRO A 201 11.02 0.43 -15.05
N ALA A 202 10.18 1.16 -15.79
CA ALA A 202 10.08 2.62 -15.72
C ALA A 202 9.61 3.12 -14.35
N LEU A 203 8.80 2.34 -13.62
CA LEU A 203 8.38 2.65 -12.24
C LEU A 203 9.49 2.33 -11.21
N GLN A 204 10.34 1.35 -11.49
CA GLN A 204 11.42 0.93 -10.60
C GLN A 204 12.67 1.82 -10.73
N ALA A 205 12.96 2.32 -11.93
CA ALA A 205 14.13 3.14 -12.22
C ALA A 205 14.17 4.49 -11.46
N LEU A 206 13.01 4.96 -10.99
CA LEU A 206 12.86 6.25 -10.29
C LEU A 206 12.68 6.10 -8.77
N GLY A 207 12.47 4.87 -8.28
CA GLY A 207 12.31 4.55 -6.85
C GLY A 207 13.56 3.94 -6.19
N GLY A 208 14.60 3.64 -6.97
CA GLY A 208 15.87 3.16 -6.43
C GLY A 208 16.61 4.30 -5.73
N SER A 209 16.73 4.21 -4.40
CA SER A 209 17.78 4.92 -3.67
C SER A 209 19.10 4.69 -4.39
N VAL A 210 19.65 5.73 -5.01
CA VAL A 210 20.99 5.67 -5.61
C VAL A 210 21.92 5.19 -4.51
N PRO A 211 22.55 4.00 -4.62
CA PRO A 211 23.59 3.66 -3.69
C PRO A 211 24.65 4.75 -3.89
N LEU A 212 24.94 5.50 -2.83
CA LEU A 212 26.16 6.28 -2.72
C LEU A 212 27.30 5.28 -2.94
N VAL A 213 27.71 5.10 -4.19
CA VAL A 213 29.01 4.51 -4.52
C VAL A 213 29.99 5.52 -3.97
N ALA A 214 30.37 5.31 -2.71
CA ALA A 214 31.48 5.99 -2.08
C ALA A 214 32.66 5.78 -3.01
N GLY A 215 32.98 6.84 -3.77
CA GLY A 215 34.16 6.91 -4.58
C GLY A 215 35.38 6.85 -3.67
N PHE A 216 35.79 5.66 -3.28
CA PHE A 216 37.19 5.39 -2.96
C PHE A 216 37.94 5.30 -4.30
N GLY A 217 38.02 6.46 -4.96
CA GLY A 217 39.02 6.69 -5.97
C GLY A 217 40.38 6.41 -5.34
N LEU A 218 41.13 5.51 -5.98
CA LEU A 218 42.50 5.16 -5.68
C LEU A 218 43.32 6.41 -5.32
N ALA A 219 43.50 6.65 -4.03
CA ALA A 219 44.52 7.58 -3.54
C ALA A 219 45.88 6.92 -3.75
N VAL A 220 46.39 7.01 -4.97
CA VAL A 220 47.79 6.73 -5.27
C VAL A 220 48.62 7.73 -4.47
N PRO A 221 49.54 7.31 -3.59
CA PRO A 221 50.40 8.26 -2.89
C PRO A 221 51.35 8.88 -3.91
N LEU A 222 51.09 10.14 -4.28
CA LEU A 222 51.92 10.99 -5.13
C LEU A 222 53.35 11.24 -4.58
N VAL A 223 53.73 10.58 -3.49
CA VAL A 223 55.03 10.72 -2.82
C VAL A 223 56.10 9.75 -3.38
N LEU A 224 55.72 8.65 -4.07
CA LEU A 224 56.70 7.67 -4.56
C LEU A 224 57.21 7.92 -6.00
N VAL A 225 56.52 8.73 -6.80
CA VAL A 225 56.97 9.05 -8.17
C VAL A 225 58.07 10.12 -8.21
N ARG A 226 58.18 10.97 -7.18
CA ARG A 226 59.21 12.02 -7.14
C ARG A 226 60.63 11.55 -6.78
N ARG A 227 60.81 10.30 -6.33
CA ARG A 227 62.14 9.73 -6.01
C ARG A 227 62.82 8.97 -7.15
N ARG A 228 62.10 8.61 -8.23
CA ARG A 228 62.71 7.90 -9.38
C ARG A 228 63.24 8.81 -10.50
N LEU A 229 62.85 10.10 -10.53
CA LEU A 229 63.28 11.05 -11.57
C LEU A 229 64.48 11.92 -11.17
N ARG A 230 64.98 11.84 -9.92
CA ARG A 230 66.15 12.61 -9.45
C ARG A 230 67.46 11.83 -9.38
N ARG A 231 67.50 10.57 -9.83
CA ARG A 231 68.69 9.70 -9.80
C ARG A 231 69.31 9.43 -11.18
N LYS A 232 68.98 10.26 -12.17
CA LYS A 232 69.47 10.15 -13.57
C LYS A 232 70.00 11.47 -14.15
N ARG A 233 70.49 12.37 -13.30
CA ARG A 233 71.38 13.46 -13.67
C ARG A 233 72.59 13.41 -12.76
#